data_AF-J9EA25-F1
#
_entry.id   AF-J9EA25-F1
#
_cell.length_a   1.000
_cell.length_b   1.000
_cell.length_c   1.000
_cell.angle_alpha   90.00
_cell.angle_beta   90.00
_cell.angle_gamma   90.00
#
_symmetry.space_group_name_H-M   'P 1'
#
loop_
_entity.id
_entity.type
_entity.pdbx_description
1 polymer ?
#
loop_
_entity_poly.entity_id
_entity_poly.type
_entity_poly.pdbx_seq_one_letter_code
_entity_poly.pdbx_strand_id
1 'polypeptide(L)'
;MCGAQLSLMEHETRLADHYGGKMHCGMETIREQYSEMKGFERLEEAIRIVDKEIERTKEKLKKDCENEIDQAEILKTQMIGELGEKIGTTIVKMEALGNEGKVEEAMELSKTIEEYKRKKRDLENDVRTVLNTPQVRLRVCDMCGAQLSLMEHETRLADHYGGKMHCGMETIREQYSEMKVISLFLKFHLGVE
;
A
#
# COMPACT_ATOMS: atom_id res chain seq x y z
N MET A 1 66.44 -18.91 -52.18
CA MET A 1 65.15 -18.24 -52.48
C MET A 1 64.10 -19.02 -51.70
N CYS A 2 63.76 -18.54 -50.51
CA CYS A 2 63.06 -19.29 -49.46
C CYS A 2 61.55 -19.01 -49.56
N GLY A 3 60.75 -20.08 -49.43
CA GLY A 3 59.30 -20.08 -49.55
C GLY A 3 58.60 -19.39 -48.38
N ALA A 4 58.50 -18.06 -48.44
CA ALA A 4 57.81 -17.24 -47.44
C ALA A 4 56.56 -16.52 -47.99
N GLN A 5 56.11 -16.82 -49.22
CA GLN A 5 55.06 -16.03 -49.89
C GLN A 5 53.72 -16.77 -50.07
N LEU A 6 53.60 -18.01 -49.60
CA LEU A 6 52.35 -18.79 -49.64
C LEU A 6 51.57 -18.86 -48.32
N SER A 7 52.10 -18.35 -47.20
CA SER A 7 51.45 -18.45 -45.89
C SER A 7 50.55 -17.26 -45.52
N LEU A 8 50.53 -16.18 -46.31
CA LEU A 8 49.73 -14.98 -46.01
C LEU A 8 48.34 -15.02 -46.66
N MET A 9 48.16 -15.73 -47.78
CA MET A 9 46.87 -15.81 -48.48
C MET A 9 45.89 -16.82 -47.86
N GLU A 10 46.37 -17.81 -47.08
CA GLU A 10 45.50 -18.76 -46.35
C GLU A 10 45.03 -18.21 -45.00
N HIS A 11 45.61 -17.11 -44.50
CA HIS A 11 45.27 -16.54 -43.21
C HIS A 11 44.17 -15.47 -43.30
N GLU A 12 44.02 -14.81 -44.45
CA GLU A 12 42.95 -13.83 -44.70
C GLU A 12 41.60 -14.49 -44.99
N THR A 13 41.58 -15.62 -45.72
CA THR A 13 40.36 -16.42 -45.92
C THR A 13 39.88 -17.07 -44.63
N ARG A 14 40.80 -17.51 -43.75
CA ARG A 14 40.43 -18.05 -42.44
C ARG A 14 39.91 -16.98 -41.48
N LEU A 15 40.39 -15.74 -41.55
CA LEU A 15 39.78 -14.64 -40.80
C LEU A 15 38.40 -14.28 -41.37
N ALA A 16 38.25 -14.22 -42.69
CA ALA A 16 36.95 -13.96 -43.31
C ALA A 16 35.90 -15.05 -42.99
N ASP A 17 36.30 -16.32 -42.92
CA ASP A 17 35.43 -17.42 -42.50
C ASP A 17 35.20 -17.46 -40.97
N HIS A 18 36.13 -16.94 -40.15
CA HIS A 18 35.97 -16.81 -38.70
C HIS A 18 35.10 -15.62 -38.28
N TYR A 19 35.17 -14.52 -39.04
CA TYR A 19 34.30 -13.34 -38.87
C TYR A 19 32.99 -13.45 -39.67
N GLY A 20 32.94 -14.31 -40.69
CA GLY A 20 31.75 -14.63 -41.49
C GLY A 20 30.95 -15.83 -40.96
N GLY A 21 31.53 -16.67 -40.09
CA GLY A 21 30.91 -17.88 -39.59
C GLY A 21 31.03 -18.02 -38.07
N LYS A 22 29.88 -18.02 -37.38
CA LYS A 22 29.64 -18.40 -35.96
C LYS A 22 29.86 -17.34 -34.86
N MET A 23 30.62 -16.27 -35.06
CA MET A 23 30.73 -15.19 -34.04
C MET A 23 29.71 -14.05 -34.17
N HIS A 24 29.13 -13.84 -35.35
CA HIS A 24 28.13 -12.78 -35.56
C HIS A 24 26.82 -13.04 -34.78
N CYS A 25 26.49 -14.31 -34.54
CA CYS A 25 25.34 -14.69 -33.72
C CYS A 25 25.45 -14.18 -32.27
N GLY A 26 26.67 -14.16 -31.70
CA GLY A 26 26.95 -13.66 -30.35
C GLY A 26 26.91 -12.12 -30.24
N MET A 27 27.29 -11.42 -31.30
CA MET A 27 27.36 -9.94 -31.29
C MET A 27 26.00 -9.30 -31.60
N GLU A 28 25.15 -9.95 -32.40
CA GLU A 28 23.73 -9.59 -32.53
C GLU A 28 22.95 -9.88 -31.23
N THR A 29 23.21 -11.00 -30.55
CA THR A 29 22.62 -11.27 -29.22
C THR A 29 23.09 -10.25 -28.19
N ILE A 30 24.38 -9.90 -28.15
CA ILE A 30 24.87 -8.85 -27.24
C ILE A 30 24.25 -7.49 -27.57
N ARG A 31 24.04 -7.16 -28.86
CA ARG A 31 23.40 -5.89 -29.26
C ARG A 31 21.91 -5.85 -28.94
N GLU A 32 21.19 -6.95 -29.10
CA GLU A 32 19.80 -7.11 -28.66
C GLU A 32 19.72 -7.03 -27.12
N GLN A 33 20.61 -7.71 -26.40
CA GLN A 33 20.76 -7.60 -24.94
C GLN A 33 21.13 -6.18 -24.47
N TYR A 34 21.93 -5.44 -25.25
CA TYR A 34 22.29 -4.04 -24.94
C TYR A 34 21.14 -3.06 -25.25
N SER A 35 20.30 -3.35 -26.25
CA SER A 35 19.03 -2.64 -26.48
C SER A 35 18.00 -2.92 -25.38
N GLU A 36 17.95 -4.15 -24.85
CA GLU A 36 17.18 -4.51 -23.65
C GLU A 36 17.70 -3.79 -22.40
N MET A 37 19.02 -3.59 -22.26
CA MET A 37 19.59 -2.79 -21.16
C MET A 37 19.14 -1.31 -21.16
N LYS A 38 18.77 -0.71 -22.30
CA LYS A 38 18.13 0.63 -22.30
C LYS A 38 16.67 0.61 -21.81
N GLY A 39 16.02 -0.55 -21.87
CA GLY A 39 14.71 -0.78 -21.26
C GLY A 39 14.81 -0.90 -19.73
N PHE A 40 15.93 -1.40 -19.22
CA PHE A 40 16.18 -1.62 -17.80
C PHE A 40 16.00 -0.37 -16.93
N GLU A 41 16.60 0.76 -17.32
CA GLU A 41 16.47 2.03 -16.58
C GLU A 41 15.01 2.53 -16.52
N ARG A 42 14.25 2.31 -17.60
CA ARG A 42 12.84 2.72 -17.67
C ARG A 42 11.96 1.87 -16.78
N LEU A 43 12.25 0.57 -16.67
CA LEU A 43 11.55 -0.34 -15.77
C LEU A 43 11.90 -0.05 -14.31
N GLU A 44 13.17 0.22 -14.02
CA GLU A 44 13.60 0.63 -12.69
C GLU A 44 12.90 1.90 -12.23
N GLU A 45 12.85 2.92 -13.10
CA GLU A 45 12.16 4.18 -12.78
C GLU A 45 10.65 3.95 -12.62
N ALA A 46 10.02 3.14 -13.47
CA ALA A 46 8.61 2.81 -13.33
C ALA A 46 8.31 2.11 -11.98
N ILE A 47 9.15 1.15 -11.58
CA ILE A 47 9.05 0.47 -10.27
C ILE A 47 9.19 1.48 -9.14
N ARG A 48 10.22 2.33 -9.20
CA ARG A 48 10.49 3.34 -8.19
C ARG A 48 9.33 4.34 -8.03
N ILE A 49 8.73 4.78 -9.13
CA ILE A 49 7.57 5.69 -9.12
C ILE A 49 6.40 5.03 -8.40
N VAL A 50 6.07 3.79 -8.77
CA VAL A 50 4.94 3.05 -8.19
C VAL A 50 5.19 2.75 -6.72
N ASP A 51 6.39 2.30 -6.33
CA ASP A 51 6.74 2.05 -4.93
C ASP A 51 6.61 3.32 -4.08
N LYS A 52 7.07 4.47 -4.61
CA LYS A 52 6.92 5.76 -3.93
C LYS A 52 5.45 6.18 -3.81
N GLU A 53 4.59 5.82 -4.76
CA GLU A 53 3.15 6.08 -4.68
C GLU A 53 2.45 5.13 -3.71
N ILE A 54 2.85 3.85 -3.66
CA ILE A 54 2.37 2.86 -2.68
C ILE A 54 2.63 3.36 -1.27
N GLU A 55 3.86 3.77 -0.97
CA GLU A 55 4.21 4.26 0.38
C GLU A 55 3.47 5.54 0.73
N ARG A 56 3.35 6.50 -0.20
CA ARG A 56 2.53 7.70 0.01
C ARG A 56 1.07 7.36 0.29
N THR A 57 0.52 6.39 -0.43
CA THR A 57 -0.88 5.96 -0.25
C THR A 57 -1.08 5.26 1.09
N LYS A 58 -0.12 4.41 1.51
CA LYS A 58 -0.12 3.77 2.83
C LYS A 58 -0.06 4.81 3.96
N GLU A 59 0.86 5.76 3.87
CA GLU A 59 0.99 6.83 4.86
C GLU A 59 -0.27 7.69 4.93
N LYS A 60 -0.83 8.05 3.77
CA LYS A 60 -2.08 8.81 3.72
C LYS A 60 -3.22 8.03 4.37
N LEU A 61 -3.40 6.77 3.99
CA LEU A 61 -4.47 5.93 4.53
C LEU A 61 -4.32 5.73 6.04
N LYS A 62 -3.09 5.55 6.53
CA LYS A 62 -2.80 5.48 7.96
C LYS A 62 -3.21 6.76 8.68
N LYS A 63 -2.82 7.93 8.16
CA LYS A 63 -3.20 9.23 8.74
C LYS A 63 -4.71 9.45 8.71
N ASP A 64 -5.38 9.10 7.62
CA ASP A 64 -6.83 9.22 7.51
C ASP A 64 -7.54 8.34 8.55
N CYS A 65 -7.04 7.11 8.76
CA CYS A 65 -7.51 6.19 9.80
C CYS A 65 -7.29 6.75 11.22
N GLU A 66 -6.08 7.24 11.53
CA GLU A 66 -5.75 7.86 12.81
C GLU A 66 -6.65 9.08 13.08
N ASN A 67 -6.84 9.96 12.10
CA ASN A 67 -7.70 11.14 12.23
C ASN A 67 -9.16 10.77 12.51
N GLU A 68 -9.69 9.71 11.88
CA GLU A 68 -11.05 9.25 12.16
C GLU A 68 -11.19 8.65 13.56
N ILE A 69 -10.17 7.92 14.01
CA ILE A 69 -10.11 7.39 15.38
C ILE A 69 -10.14 8.54 16.39
N ASP A 70 -9.26 9.53 16.20
CA ASP A 70 -9.17 10.70 17.06
C ASP A 70 -10.49 11.49 17.08
N GLN A 71 -11.11 11.71 15.92
CA GLN A 71 -12.41 12.39 15.84
C GLN A 71 -13.51 11.62 16.57
N ALA A 72 -13.58 10.30 16.40
CA ALA A 72 -14.55 9.47 17.09
C ALA A 72 -14.35 9.51 18.61
N GLU A 73 -13.10 9.50 19.08
CA GLU A 73 -12.77 9.61 20.51
C GLU A 73 -13.12 10.99 21.09
N ILE A 74 -12.87 12.07 20.33
CA ILE A 74 -13.26 13.44 20.71
C ILE A 74 -14.79 13.52 20.84
N LEU A 75 -15.54 13.05 19.85
CA LEU A 75 -17.01 13.06 19.87
C LEU A 75 -17.55 12.23 21.04
N LYS A 76 -16.97 11.05 21.28
CA LYS A 76 -17.33 10.19 22.42
C LYS A 76 -17.12 10.93 23.74
N THR A 77 -15.96 11.56 23.91
CA THR A 77 -15.64 12.35 25.11
C THR A 77 -16.62 13.51 25.31
N GLN A 78 -16.97 14.22 24.24
CA GLN A 78 -17.96 15.30 24.28
C GLN A 78 -19.33 14.79 24.71
N MET A 79 -19.82 13.68 24.13
CA MET A 79 -21.11 13.08 24.50
C MET A 79 -21.15 12.64 25.97
N ILE A 80 -20.06 12.08 26.48
CA ILE A 80 -19.92 11.71 27.90
C ILE A 80 -19.99 12.96 28.79
N GLY A 81 -19.32 14.05 28.39
CA GLY A 81 -19.37 15.35 29.06
C GLY A 81 -20.78 15.93 29.12
N GLU A 82 -21.49 15.98 27.99
CA GLU A 82 -22.87 16.45 27.91
C GLU A 82 -23.84 15.64 28.77
N LEU A 83 -23.68 14.31 28.81
CA LEU A 83 -24.47 13.47 29.72
C LEU A 83 -24.16 13.79 31.17
N GLY A 84 -22.89 14.05 31.51
CA GLY A 84 -22.48 14.51 32.84
C GLY A 84 -23.20 15.80 33.26
N GLU A 85 -23.25 16.79 32.37
CA GLU A 85 -23.94 18.05 32.61
C GLU A 85 -25.47 17.87 32.73
N LYS A 86 -26.09 17.07 31.86
CA LYS A 86 -27.52 16.72 31.93
C LYS A 86 -27.86 16.02 33.25
N ILE A 87 -27.00 15.12 33.73
CA ILE A 87 -27.18 14.47 35.03
C ILE A 87 -27.12 15.51 36.15
N GLY A 88 -26.10 16.36 36.17
CA GLY A 88 -25.95 17.40 37.20
C GLY A 88 -27.13 18.36 37.26
N THR A 89 -27.54 18.90 36.11
CA THR A 89 -28.69 19.81 36.02
C THR A 89 -30.01 19.16 36.42
N THR A 90 -30.20 17.87 36.10
CA THR A 90 -31.42 17.13 36.48
C THR A 90 -31.46 16.82 37.97
N ILE A 91 -30.31 16.54 38.60
CA ILE A 91 -30.21 16.34 40.05
C ILE A 91 -30.67 17.61 40.80
N VAL A 92 -30.17 18.78 40.40
CA VAL A 92 -30.56 20.06 41.03
C VAL A 92 -32.07 20.30 40.93
N LYS A 93 -32.68 20.00 39.77
CA LYS A 93 -34.14 20.11 39.59
C LYS A 93 -34.91 19.11 40.45
N MET A 94 -34.42 17.87 40.54
CA MET A 94 -35.00 16.83 41.38
C MET A 94 -34.99 17.21 42.87
N GLU A 95 -33.87 17.74 43.36
CA GLU A 95 -33.74 18.23 44.73
C GLU A 95 -34.69 19.40 45.03
N ALA A 96 -34.82 20.35 44.10
CA ALA A 96 -35.75 21.46 44.24
C ALA A 96 -37.22 21.00 44.35
N LEU A 97 -37.66 20.10 43.46
CA LEU A 97 -39.01 19.52 43.51
C LEU A 97 -39.25 18.70 44.78
N GLY A 98 -38.22 17.99 45.27
CA GLY A 98 -38.26 17.28 46.54
C GLY A 98 -38.48 18.22 47.73
N ASN A 99 -37.78 19.36 47.76
CA ASN A 99 -37.94 20.39 48.79
C ASN A 99 -39.32 21.08 48.74
N GLU A 100 -39.94 21.18 47.56
CA GLU A 100 -41.31 21.67 47.37
C GLU A 100 -42.39 20.64 47.75
N GLY A 101 -42.01 19.40 48.08
CA GLY A 101 -42.94 18.32 48.40
C GLY A 101 -43.57 17.62 47.19
N LYS A 102 -43.10 17.91 45.96
CA LYS A 102 -43.56 17.29 44.72
C LYS A 102 -42.86 15.94 44.49
N VAL A 103 -43.18 14.97 45.34
CA VAL A 103 -42.50 13.67 45.40
C VAL A 103 -42.62 12.88 44.09
N GLU A 104 -43.80 12.87 43.46
CA GLU A 104 -44.01 12.12 42.20
C GLU A 104 -43.13 12.67 41.05
N GLU A 105 -43.08 14.00 40.88
CA GLU A 105 -42.27 14.65 39.84
C GLU A 105 -40.76 14.41 40.09
N ALA A 106 -40.32 14.46 41.35
CA ALA A 106 -38.94 14.15 41.72
C ALA A 106 -38.58 12.68 41.41
N MET A 107 -39.50 11.73 41.63
CA MET A 107 -39.26 10.33 41.28
C MET A 107 -39.10 10.10 39.78
N GLU A 108 -39.85 10.81 38.93
CA GLU A 108 -39.69 10.74 37.47
C GLU A 108 -38.32 11.28 37.02
N LEU A 109 -37.85 12.38 37.62
CA LEU A 109 -36.49 12.88 37.35
C LEU A 109 -35.41 11.90 37.82
N SER A 110 -35.62 11.21 38.95
CA SER A 110 -34.70 10.17 39.43
C SER A 110 -34.56 9.03 38.41
N LYS A 111 -35.66 8.57 37.80
CA LYS A 111 -35.61 7.57 36.72
C LYS A 111 -34.80 8.08 35.53
N THR A 112 -35.04 9.32 35.13
CA THR A 112 -34.32 9.98 34.03
C THR A 112 -32.81 10.07 34.28
N ILE A 113 -32.41 10.40 35.52
CA ILE A 113 -31.00 10.42 35.95
C ILE A 113 -30.37 9.03 35.82
N GLU A 114 -31.06 7.97 36.25
CA GLU A 114 -30.54 6.60 36.12
C GLU A 114 -30.42 6.16 34.66
N GLU A 115 -31.31 6.60 33.78
CA GLU A 115 -31.17 6.38 32.34
C GLU A 115 -29.95 7.10 31.76
N TYR A 116 -29.71 8.36 32.13
CA TYR A 116 -28.53 9.09 31.68
C TYR A 116 -27.23 8.50 32.22
N LYS A 117 -27.21 8.06 33.49
CA LYS A 117 -26.07 7.32 34.05
C LYS A 117 -25.82 6.01 33.32
N ARG A 118 -26.88 5.28 32.95
CA ARG A 118 -26.75 4.05 32.14
C ARG A 118 -26.13 4.36 30.78
N LYS A 119 -26.68 5.31 30.03
CA LYS A 119 -26.15 5.73 28.72
C LYS A 119 -24.70 6.21 28.81
N LYS A 120 -24.34 6.95 29.87
CA LYS A 120 -22.96 7.41 30.12
C LYS A 120 -22.02 6.22 30.31
N ARG A 121 -22.39 5.24 31.15
CA ARG A 121 -21.59 4.02 31.35
C ARG A 121 -21.49 3.18 30.07
N ASP A 122 -22.57 3.09 29.30
CA ASP A 122 -22.57 2.35 28.04
C ASP A 122 -21.58 2.97 27.06
N LEU A 123 -21.56 4.30 26.94
CA LEU A 123 -20.56 5.01 26.13
C LEU A 123 -19.15 4.82 26.69
N GLU A 124 -18.91 5.04 27.98
CA GLU A 124 -17.58 4.86 28.59
C GLU A 124 -17.00 3.46 28.32
N ASN A 125 -17.85 2.42 28.43
CA ASN A 125 -17.47 1.03 28.19
C ASN A 125 -17.41 0.62 26.71
N ASP A 126 -17.92 1.43 25.78
CA ASP A 126 -17.86 1.10 24.36
C ASP A 126 -16.44 1.31 23.81
N VAL A 127 -15.66 0.24 23.78
CA VAL A 127 -14.29 0.22 23.23
C VAL A 127 -14.31 0.09 21.69
N ARG A 128 -15.48 -0.18 21.08
CA ARG A 128 -15.54 -0.92 19.81
C ARG A 128 -15.97 -0.10 18.59
N THR A 129 -16.50 1.10 18.78
CA THR A 129 -17.22 1.82 17.71
C THR A 129 -16.31 2.29 16.56
N VAL A 130 -15.01 2.44 16.81
CA VAL A 130 -14.10 3.09 15.86
C VAL A 130 -13.69 2.19 14.69
N LEU A 131 -13.75 0.86 14.85
CA LEU A 131 -13.24 -0.10 13.86
C LEU A 131 -14.12 -0.25 12.60
N ASN A 132 -15.28 0.41 12.55
CA ASN A 132 -16.26 0.23 11.47
C ASN A 132 -16.23 1.35 10.41
N THR A 133 -15.36 2.36 10.54
CA THR A 133 -15.29 3.41 9.53
C THR A 133 -14.68 2.89 8.21
N PRO A 134 -15.06 3.44 7.06
CA PRO A 134 -14.60 2.94 5.76
C PRO A 134 -13.07 2.93 5.62
N GLN A 135 -12.38 3.95 6.14
CA GLN A 135 -10.95 4.15 5.99
C GLN A 135 -10.14 3.16 6.85
N VAL A 136 -10.63 2.83 8.05
CA VAL A 136 -10.07 1.76 8.90
C VAL A 136 -10.14 0.40 8.20
N ARG A 137 -11.09 0.23 7.28
CA ARG A 137 -11.35 -1.02 6.57
C ARG A 137 -10.64 -1.13 5.23
N LEU A 138 -9.76 -0.20 4.87
CA LEU A 138 -8.98 -0.29 3.64
C LEU A 138 -7.54 -0.76 3.92
N ARG A 139 -6.93 -1.38 2.92
CA ARG A 139 -5.50 -1.66 2.82
C ARG A 139 -4.99 -1.26 1.44
N VAL A 140 -3.68 -1.14 1.29
CA VAL A 140 -3.04 -0.84 -0.01
C VAL A 140 -2.42 -2.11 -0.57
N CYS A 141 -2.58 -2.37 -1.86
CA CYS A 141 -1.89 -3.45 -2.57
C CYS A 141 -0.41 -3.10 -2.76
N ASP A 142 0.49 -3.99 -2.32
CA ASP A 142 1.94 -3.78 -2.42
C ASP A 142 2.50 -3.89 -3.85
N MET A 143 1.71 -4.43 -4.80
CA MET A 143 2.15 -4.56 -6.18
C MET A 143 1.84 -3.33 -7.01
N CYS A 144 0.59 -2.86 -6.95
CA CYS A 144 0.06 -1.82 -7.83
C CYS A 144 -0.49 -0.57 -7.12
N GLY A 145 -0.46 -0.52 -5.78
CA GLY A 145 -0.88 0.65 -5.01
C GLY A 145 -2.39 0.89 -4.92
N ALA A 146 -3.22 0.01 -5.48
CA ALA A 146 -4.67 0.13 -5.35
C ALA A 146 -5.13 -0.05 -3.90
N GLN A 147 -6.15 0.72 -3.50
CA GLN A 147 -6.81 0.54 -2.20
C GLN A 147 -7.86 -0.56 -2.29
N LEU A 148 -7.81 -1.51 -1.36
CA LEU A 148 -8.68 -2.68 -1.27
C LEU A 148 -9.37 -2.67 0.08
N SER A 149 -10.67 -2.98 0.13
CA SER A 149 -11.31 -3.21 1.42
C SER A 149 -10.86 -4.53 2.06
N LEU A 150 -10.83 -4.58 3.38
CA LEU A 150 -10.54 -5.78 4.16
C LEU A 150 -11.70 -6.77 4.13
N MET A 151 -12.92 -6.29 3.89
CA MET A 151 -14.13 -7.10 3.85
C MET A 151 -14.62 -7.34 2.42
N GLU A 152 -13.67 -7.43 1.51
CA GLU A 152 -13.92 -7.69 0.11
C GLU A 152 -14.38 -9.12 -0.15
N HIS A 153 -15.32 -9.29 -1.07
CA HIS A 153 -15.69 -10.62 -1.54
C HIS A 153 -14.57 -11.19 -2.44
N GLU A 154 -14.33 -12.49 -2.35
CA GLU A 154 -13.23 -13.16 -3.06
C GLU A 154 -13.26 -12.93 -4.58
N THR A 155 -14.45 -12.84 -5.18
CA THR A 155 -14.60 -12.55 -6.62
C THR A 155 -14.02 -11.19 -6.99
N ARG A 156 -14.23 -10.15 -6.16
CA ARG A 156 -13.70 -8.80 -6.44
C ARG A 156 -12.19 -8.74 -6.20
N LEU A 157 -11.68 -9.53 -5.26
CA LEU A 157 -10.23 -9.73 -5.11
C LEU A 157 -9.64 -10.43 -6.33
N ALA A 158 -10.30 -11.46 -6.86
CA ALA A 158 -9.86 -12.14 -8.09
C ALA A 158 -9.81 -11.16 -9.28
N ASP A 159 -10.82 -10.31 -9.45
CA ASP A 159 -10.83 -9.27 -10.50
C ASP A 159 -9.68 -8.26 -10.34
N HIS A 160 -9.30 -7.95 -9.09
CA HIS A 160 -8.15 -7.10 -8.81
C HIS A 160 -6.84 -7.76 -9.25
N TYR A 161 -6.59 -9.00 -8.82
CA TYR A 161 -5.34 -9.72 -9.11
C TYR A 161 -5.24 -10.11 -10.59
N GLY A 162 -6.35 -10.40 -11.27
CA GLY A 162 -6.42 -10.61 -12.72
C GLY A 162 -6.51 -9.31 -13.54
N GLY A 163 -6.47 -8.15 -12.88
CA GLY A 163 -6.60 -6.85 -13.51
C GLY A 163 -5.33 -6.42 -14.24
N LYS A 164 -5.48 -5.71 -15.37
CA LYS A 164 -4.35 -5.24 -16.20
C LYS A 164 -3.29 -4.44 -15.44
N MET A 165 -3.71 -3.62 -14.49
CA MET A 165 -2.79 -2.82 -13.66
C MET A 165 -1.96 -3.69 -12.73
N HIS A 166 -2.57 -4.71 -12.11
CA HIS A 166 -1.89 -5.61 -11.19
C HIS A 166 -0.92 -6.51 -11.97
N CYS A 167 -1.44 -7.26 -12.95
CA CYS A 167 -0.64 -8.17 -13.78
C CYS A 167 0.46 -7.42 -14.55
N GLY A 168 0.16 -6.23 -15.09
CA GLY A 168 1.15 -5.45 -15.83
C GLY A 168 2.33 -5.02 -14.95
N MET A 169 2.05 -4.61 -13.71
CA MET A 169 3.10 -4.24 -12.76
C MET A 169 3.88 -5.46 -12.25
N GLU A 170 3.22 -6.60 -12.09
CA GLU A 170 3.86 -7.88 -11.78
C GLU A 170 4.85 -8.27 -12.89
N THR A 171 4.43 -8.26 -14.16
CA THR A 171 5.31 -8.52 -15.31
C THR A 171 6.49 -7.56 -15.38
N ILE A 172 6.28 -6.27 -15.12
CA ILE A 172 7.37 -5.27 -15.08
C ILE A 172 8.41 -5.61 -14.01
N ARG A 173 7.96 -6.00 -12.81
CA ARG A 173 8.86 -6.36 -11.70
C ARG A 173 9.61 -7.65 -11.99
N GLU A 174 8.95 -8.65 -12.58
CA GLU A 174 9.59 -9.90 -13.01
C GLU A 174 10.68 -9.61 -14.05
N GLN A 175 10.35 -8.89 -15.12
CA GLN A 175 11.31 -8.53 -16.18
C GLN A 175 12.51 -7.72 -15.63
N TYR A 176 12.25 -6.75 -14.74
CA TYR A 176 13.32 -6.00 -14.09
C TYR A 176 14.23 -6.92 -13.26
N SER A 177 13.67 -7.89 -12.53
CA SER A 177 14.45 -8.83 -11.73
C SER A 177 15.37 -9.72 -12.59
N GLU A 178 14.88 -10.21 -13.72
CA GLU A 178 15.65 -11.02 -14.66
C GLU A 178 16.79 -10.20 -15.27
N MET A 179 16.49 -9.01 -15.77
CA MET A 179 17.51 -8.11 -16.33
C MET A 179 18.54 -7.67 -15.31
N LYS A 180 18.16 -7.49 -14.04
CA LYS A 180 19.09 -7.12 -12.96
C LYS A 180 20.11 -8.24 -12.72
N VAL A 181 19.67 -9.50 -12.72
CA VAL A 181 20.56 -10.67 -12.58
C VAL A 181 21.52 -10.76 -13.77
N ILE A 182 21.01 -10.58 -14.99
CA ILE A 182 21.84 -10.57 -16.21
C ILE A 182 22.87 -9.43 -16.15
N SER A 183 22.46 -8.21 -15.78
CA SER A 183 23.35 -7.06 -15.64
C SER A 183 24.47 -7.32 -14.62
N LEU A 184 24.14 -7.86 -13.44
CA LEU A 184 25.11 -8.24 -12.41
C LEU A 184 26.07 -9.32 -12.93
N PHE A 185 25.55 -10.32 -13.65
CA PHE A 185 26.35 -11.38 -14.23
C PHE A 185 27.35 -10.85 -15.27
N LEU A 186 26.90 -9.96 -16.17
CA LEU A 186 27.74 -9.32 -17.19
C LEU A 186 28.81 -8.42 -16.54
N LYS A 187 28.44 -7.62 -15.55
CA LYS A 187 29.39 -6.77 -14.78
C LYS A 187 30.48 -7.62 -14.12
N PHE A 188 30.11 -8.75 -13.52
CA PHE A 188 31.04 -9.59 -12.79
C PHE A 188 31.97 -10.42 -13.70
N HIS A 189 31.45 -10.98 -14.80
CA HIS A 189 32.22 -11.92 -15.64
C HIS A 189 32.84 -11.30 -16.88
N LEU A 190 32.27 -10.21 -17.41
CA LEU A 190 32.72 -9.58 -18.66
C LEU A 190 33.37 -8.21 -18.46
N GLY A 191 33.35 -7.64 -17.24
CA GLY A 191 33.98 -6.36 -16.94
C GLY A 191 33.36 -5.17 -17.70
N VAL A 192 32.09 -5.28 -18.08
CA VAL A 192 31.35 -4.21 -18.76
C VAL A 192 30.78 -3.28 -17.67
N GLU A 193 31.29 -2.06 -17.56
CA GLU A 193 30.75 -1.01 -16.66
C GLU A 193 29.46 -0.39 -17.19
#